data_AF-A0AAV5STS7-F1
#
_entry.id   AF-A0AAV5STS7-F1
#
_cell.length_a   1.000
_cell.length_b   1.000
_cell.length_c   1.000
_cell.angle_alpha   90.00
_cell.angle_beta   90.00
_cell.angle_gamma   90.00
#
_symmetry.space_group_name_H-M   'P 1'
#
loop_
_entity.id
_entity.type
_entity.pdbx_description
1 polymer ?
#
loop_
_entity_poly.entity_id
_entity_poly.type
_entity_poly.pdbx_seq_one_letter_code
_entity_poly.pdbx_strand_id
1 'polypeptide(L)'
;NKKKYECGICGKIFSWKSELTAHNINHLDNEEAKKPFQCEECGKRFTRRRDLTRHEIIHLDDEELKKPFKCEECGKRFSRSSDLSQHNSTHLGVDGPIKKKCQCGICGKLISTKQALKYHQLTH
;
A
#
# COMPACT_ATOMS: atom_id res chain seq x y z
N ASN A 1 -23.34 5.16 -9.42
CA ASN A 1 -23.52 4.04 -8.47
C ASN A 1 -22.28 3.14 -8.52
N LYS A 2 -21.37 3.17 -7.53
CA LYS A 2 -20.18 2.30 -7.56
C LYS A 2 -20.64 0.87 -7.25
N LYS A 3 -20.43 -0.06 -8.19
CA LYS A 3 -20.69 -1.48 -7.94
C LYS A 3 -19.79 -1.94 -6.78
N LYS A 4 -20.41 -2.47 -5.73
CA LYS A 4 -19.75 -2.99 -4.54
C LYS A 4 -19.55 -4.49 -4.70
N TYR A 5 -18.46 -5.03 -4.18
CA TYR A 5 -18.10 -6.44 -4.29
C TYR A 5 -18.06 -7.06 -2.89
N GLU A 6 -18.95 -7.98 -2.59
CA GLU A 6 -19.07 -8.59 -1.26
C GLU A 6 -18.41 -9.97 -1.21
N CYS A 7 -17.74 -10.26 -0.10
CA CYS A 7 -17.20 -11.58 0.19
C CYS A 7 -18.30 -12.50 0.71
N GLY A 8 -18.60 -13.57 -0.02
CA GLY A 8 -19.61 -14.56 0.38
C GLY A 8 -19.26 -15.38 1.64
N ILE A 9 -18.03 -15.28 2.15
CA ILE A 9 -17.60 -16.02 3.36
C ILE A 9 -17.73 -15.16 4.62
N CYS A 10 -17.36 -13.87 4.55
CA CYS A 10 -17.29 -13.00 5.74
C CYS A 10 -18.07 -11.68 5.61
N GLY A 11 -18.80 -11.48 4.51
CA GLY A 11 -19.62 -10.29 4.27
C GLY A 11 -18.85 -8.98 4.04
N LYS A 12 -17.51 -9.01 4.01
CA LYS A 12 -16.71 -7.80 3.76
C LYS A 12 -16.97 -7.25 2.36
N ILE A 13 -17.15 -5.93 2.28
CA ILE A 13 -17.45 -5.22 1.04
C ILE A 13 -16.23 -4.46 0.54
N PHE A 14 -15.93 -4.62 -0.74
CA PHE A 14 -14.81 -4.02 -1.45
C PHE A 14 -15.30 -3.09 -2.56
N SER A 15 -14.47 -2.09 -2.87
CA SER A 15 -14.76 -1.14 -3.95
C SER A 15 -14.42 -1.69 -5.33
N TRP A 16 -13.49 -2.64 -5.39
CA TRP A 16 -13.01 -3.22 -6.64
C TRP A 16 -13.00 -4.75 -6.59
N LYS A 17 -13.29 -5.40 -7.72
CA LYS A 17 -13.27 -6.86 -7.83
C LYS A 17 -11.90 -7.45 -7.48
N SER A 18 -10.82 -6.79 -7.89
CA SER A 18 -9.45 -7.20 -7.60
C SER A 18 -9.14 -7.24 -6.10
N GLU A 19 -9.72 -6.33 -5.31
CA GLU A 19 -9.57 -6.33 -3.85
C GLU A 19 -10.31 -7.51 -3.22
N LEU A 20 -11.53 -7.79 -3.68
CA LEU A 20 -12.29 -8.97 -3.24
C LEU A 20 -11.55 -10.27 -3.60
N THR A 21 -11.04 -10.39 -4.84
CA THR A 21 -10.27 -11.56 -5.27
C THR A 21 -9.03 -11.76 -4.38
N ALA A 22 -8.26 -10.70 -4.13
CA ALA A 22 -7.09 -10.78 -3.26
C ALA A 22 -7.47 -11.09 -1.80
N HIS A 23 -8.63 -10.62 -1.33
CA HIS A 23 -9.15 -10.92 -0.01
C HIS A 23 -9.56 -12.39 0.13
N ASN A 24 -10.22 -12.96 -0.87
CA ASN A 24 -10.73 -14.33 -0.82
C ASN A 24 -9.64 -15.38 -0.63
N ILE A 25 -8.42 -15.07 -1.07
CA ILE A 25 -7.23 -15.90 -0.86
C ILE A 25 -6.99 -16.16 0.64
N ASN A 26 -7.36 -15.22 1.53
CA ASN A 26 -7.18 -15.38 2.97
C ASN A 26 -8.11 -16.43 3.59
N HIS A 27 -9.19 -16.81 2.90
CA HIS A 27 -10.13 -17.84 3.36
C HIS A 27 -9.72 -19.26 2.93
N LEU A 28 -8.66 -19.39 2.13
CA LEU A 28 -8.12 -20.70 1.76
C LEU A 28 -7.39 -21.32 2.97
N ASP A 29 -7.49 -22.63 3.16
CA ASP A 29 -6.80 -23.34 4.23
C ASP A 29 -5.31 -23.57 3.90
N ASN A 30 -5.02 -23.92 2.65
CA ASN A 30 -3.68 -24.20 2.14
C ASN A 30 -2.80 -22.92 2.06
N GLU A 31 -1.66 -22.91 2.77
CA GLU A 31 -0.68 -21.82 2.75
C GLU A 31 -0.09 -21.53 1.36
N GLU A 32 0.07 -22.57 0.53
CA GLU A 32 0.55 -22.44 -0.84
C GLU A 32 -0.49 -21.73 -1.72
N ALA A 33 -1.78 -22.02 -1.50
CA ALA A 33 -2.88 -21.35 -2.18
C ALA A 33 -3.10 -19.92 -1.65
N LYS A 34 -2.81 -19.67 -0.36
CA LYS A 34 -2.81 -18.32 0.25
C LYS A 34 -1.73 -17.40 -0.33
N LYS A 35 -0.62 -17.96 -0.77
CA LYS A 35 0.52 -17.24 -1.35
C LYS A 35 0.85 -17.81 -2.72
N PRO A 36 -0.01 -17.56 -3.73
CA PRO A 36 0.11 -18.24 -5.03
C PRO A 36 1.30 -17.76 -5.87
N PHE A 37 1.95 -16.67 -5.48
CA PHE A 37 3.06 -16.09 -6.23
C PHE A 37 4.39 -16.48 -5.60
N GLN A 38 5.14 -17.37 -6.23
CA GLN A 38 6.45 -17.82 -5.75
C GLN A 38 7.59 -17.12 -6.50
N CYS A 39 8.65 -16.78 -5.78
CA CYS A 39 9.92 -16.37 -6.36
C CYS A 39 10.70 -17.62 -6.79
N GLU A 40 11.11 -17.67 -8.05
CA GLU A 40 11.82 -18.83 -8.60
C GLU A 40 13.23 -18.95 -8.01
N GLU A 41 13.91 -17.83 -7.77
CA GLU A 41 15.28 -17.79 -7.23
C GLU A 41 15.40 -18.30 -5.79
N CYS A 42 14.47 -17.95 -4.89
CA CYS A 42 14.59 -18.28 -3.46
C CYS A 42 13.38 -19.03 -2.86
N GLY A 43 12.40 -19.39 -3.68
CA GLY A 43 11.19 -20.11 -3.25
C GLY A 43 10.21 -19.32 -2.38
N LYS A 44 10.52 -18.05 -2.06
CA LYS A 44 9.66 -17.22 -1.19
C LYS A 44 8.32 -16.92 -1.85
N ARG A 45 7.23 -17.05 -1.09
CA ARG A 45 5.86 -16.90 -1.60
C ARG A 45 5.17 -15.60 -1.14
N PHE A 46 4.32 -15.06 -1.99
CA PHE A 46 3.63 -13.78 -1.84
C PHE A 46 2.13 -13.91 -2.14
N THR A 47 1.33 -13.09 -1.48
CA THR A 47 -0.13 -13.03 -1.66
C THR A 47 -0.55 -12.22 -2.89
N ARG A 48 0.32 -11.32 -3.39
CA ARG A 48 0.04 -10.47 -4.55
C ARG A 48 1.23 -10.45 -5.52
N ARG A 49 0.94 -10.45 -6.82
CA ARG A 49 1.95 -10.33 -7.89
C ARG A 49 2.87 -9.11 -7.71
N ARG A 50 2.31 -7.93 -7.39
CA ARG A 50 3.11 -6.71 -7.15
C ARG A 50 4.15 -6.87 -6.02
N ASP A 51 3.84 -7.71 -5.03
CA ASP A 51 4.71 -7.93 -3.88
C ASP A 51 5.86 -8.87 -4.26
N LEU A 52 5.60 -9.87 -5.12
CA LEU A 52 6.62 -10.70 -5.77
C LEU A 52 7.52 -9.89 -6.71
N THR A 53 6.95 -9.12 -7.64
CA THR A 53 7.73 -8.31 -8.61
C THR A 53 8.68 -7.35 -7.90
N ARG A 54 8.24 -6.71 -6.81
CA ARG A 54 9.12 -5.88 -5.99
C ARG A 54 10.20 -6.70 -5.29
N HIS A 55 9.87 -7.90 -4.84
CA HIS A 55 10.84 -8.77 -4.19
C HIS A 55 11.92 -9.24 -5.16
N GLU A 56 11.58 -9.59 -6.41
CA GLU A 56 12.55 -10.06 -7.41
C GLU A 56 13.70 -9.06 -7.64
N ILE A 57 13.44 -7.76 -7.46
CA ILE A 57 14.46 -6.71 -7.56
C ILE A 57 15.62 -6.93 -6.56
N ILE A 58 15.39 -7.57 -5.41
CA ILE A 58 16.45 -7.79 -4.42
C ILE A 58 17.54 -8.75 -4.91
N HIS A 59 17.23 -9.58 -5.91
CA HIS A 59 18.16 -10.56 -6.49
C HIS A 59 19.02 -9.98 -7.60
N LEU A 60 18.73 -8.76 -8.06
CA LEU A 60 19.61 -8.05 -8.99
C LEU A 60 20.90 -7.67 -8.26
N ASP A 61 22.05 -7.59 -8.94
CA ASP A 61 23.29 -7.14 -8.27
C ASP A 61 23.34 -5.62 -8.07
N ASP A 62 22.52 -4.88 -8.83
CA ASP A 62 22.51 -3.42 -8.85
C ASP A 62 21.78 -2.82 -7.62
N GLU A 63 22.56 -2.26 -6.68
CA GLU A 63 22.04 -1.59 -5.48
C GLU A 63 21.15 -0.37 -5.79
N GLU A 64 21.37 0.29 -6.93
CA GLU A 64 20.57 1.44 -7.35
C GLU A 64 19.15 0.99 -7.70
N LEU A 65 19.02 -0.18 -8.33
CA LEU A 65 17.73 -0.81 -8.64
C LEU A 65 17.06 -1.39 -7.39
N LYS A 66 17.82 -1.98 -6.45
CA LYS A 66 17.26 -2.46 -5.16
C LYS A 66 16.67 -1.35 -4.31
N LYS A 67 17.25 -0.15 -4.38
CA LYS A 67 16.83 1.01 -3.62
C LYS A 67 16.61 2.20 -4.57
N PRO A 68 15.55 2.18 -5.38
CA PRO A 68 15.37 3.16 -6.45
C PRO A 68 14.95 4.55 -5.93
N PHE A 69 14.55 4.66 -4.66
CA PHE A 69 14.06 5.90 -4.08
C PHE A 69 15.17 6.58 -3.28
N LYS A 70 15.73 7.67 -3.82
CA LYS A 70 16.78 8.46 -3.17
C LYS A 70 16.18 9.66 -2.42
N CYS A 71 16.72 9.95 -1.25
CA CYS A 71 16.52 11.21 -0.54
C CYS A 71 17.46 12.25 -1.12
N GLU A 72 16.92 13.33 -1.67
CA GLU A 72 17.74 14.38 -2.28
C GLU A 72 18.48 15.23 -1.23
N GLU A 73 18.01 15.27 0.01
CA GLU A 73 18.64 16.07 1.08
C GLU A 73 19.88 15.39 1.67
N CYS A 74 19.86 14.06 1.85
CA CYS A 74 20.96 13.32 2.51
C CYS A 74 21.54 12.17 1.68
N GLY A 75 21.04 11.94 0.47
CA GLY A 75 21.50 10.88 -0.42
C GLY A 75 21.07 9.45 -0.05
N LYS A 76 20.42 9.24 1.10
CA LYS A 76 20.01 7.92 1.56
C LYS A 76 18.98 7.29 0.63
N ARG A 77 19.14 6.00 0.32
CA ARG A 77 18.27 5.26 -0.60
C ARG A 77 17.33 4.29 0.10
N PHE A 78 16.16 4.07 -0.47
CA PHE A 78 15.07 3.25 0.05
C PHE A 78 14.51 2.33 -1.02
N SER A 79 14.03 1.14 -0.61
CA SER A 79 13.38 0.17 -1.50
C SER A 79 11.89 0.47 -1.75
N ARG A 80 11.29 1.39 -0.96
CA ARG A 80 9.89 1.80 -1.11
C ARG A 80 9.74 3.31 -1.00
N SER A 81 8.83 3.86 -1.81
CA SER A 81 8.47 5.28 -1.76
C SER A 81 7.84 5.69 -0.43
N SER A 82 7.10 4.78 0.23
CA SER A 82 6.55 5.01 1.57
C SER A 82 7.63 5.25 2.61
N ASP A 83 8.74 4.52 2.49
CA ASP A 83 9.83 4.53 3.46
C ASP A 83 10.67 5.80 3.24
N LEU A 84 10.89 6.20 1.97
CA LEU A 84 11.43 7.52 1.64
C LEU A 84 10.52 8.65 2.16
N SER A 85 9.21 8.55 1.94
CA SER A 85 8.26 9.58 2.41
C SER A 85 8.21 9.70 3.92
N GLN A 86 8.39 8.60 4.65
CA GLN A 86 8.53 8.61 6.10
C GLN A 86 9.89 9.18 6.51
N HIS A 87 10.97 8.80 5.81
CA HIS A 87 12.28 9.38 6.08
C HIS A 87 12.32 10.89 5.87
N ASN A 88 11.70 11.41 4.81
CA ASN A 88 11.68 12.85 4.57
C ASN A 88 10.99 13.64 5.70
N SER A 89 10.13 13.00 6.51
CA SER A 89 9.54 13.65 7.67
C SER A 89 10.55 13.91 8.78
N THR A 90 11.62 13.09 8.88
CA THR A 90 12.66 13.28 9.90
C THR A 90 13.47 14.56 9.66
N HIS A 91 13.63 14.97 8.40
CA HIS A 91 14.29 16.24 8.06
C HIS A 91 13.45 17.47 8.40
N LEU A 92 12.13 17.32 8.40
CA LEU A 92 11.20 18.37 8.81
C LEU A 92 10.92 18.37 10.32
N GLY A 93 11.55 17.47 11.09
CA GLY A 93 11.26 17.30 12.52
C GLY A 93 9.84 16.80 12.81
N VAL A 94 9.20 16.15 11.85
CA VAL A 94 7.84 15.61 11.97
C VAL A 94 7.93 14.10 12.12
N ASP A 95 7.46 13.54 13.23
CA ASP A 95 7.38 12.10 13.40
C ASP A 95 6.24 11.52 12.56
N GLY A 96 6.61 10.82 11.48
CA GLY A 96 5.70 10.06 10.63
C GLY A 96 5.43 10.67 9.25
N PRO A 97 4.84 9.89 8.33
CA PRO A 97 4.75 10.28 6.93
C PRO A 97 4.04 11.63 6.77
N ILE A 98 4.59 12.50 5.93
CA ILE A 98 3.98 13.77 5.51
C ILE A 98 2.73 13.45 4.68
N LYS A 99 1.67 13.00 5.36
CA LYS A 99 0.37 12.77 4.72
C LYS A 99 -0.23 14.13 4.49
N LYS A 100 -0.33 14.53 3.22
CA LYS A 100 -1.12 15.71 2.81
C LYS A 100 -2.57 15.46 3.22
N LYS A 101 -2.94 15.97 4.40
CA LYS A 101 -4.31 15.91 4.91
C LYS A 101 -5.18 16.83 4.05
N CYS A 102 -6.41 16.41 3.81
CA CYS A 102 -7.39 17.20 3.07
C CYS A 102 -8.22 17.97 4.10
N GLN A 103 -8.29 19.28 3.97
CA GLN A 103 -9.07 20.13 4.85
C GLN A 103 -10.52 20.19 4.38
N CYS A 104 -11.46 20.05 5.32
CA CYS A 104 -12.86 20.32 5.04
C CYS A 104 -13.09 21.82 4.86
N GLY A 105 -13.63 22.22 3.70
CA GLY A 105 -13.94 23.63 3.42
C GLY A 105 -15.12 24.17 4.24
N ILE A 106 -15.92 23.32 4.89
CA ILE A 106 -17.09 23.73 5.69
C ILE A 106 -16.70 23.94 7.15
N CYS A 107 -16.02 22.97 7.77
CA CYS A 107 -15.69 23.01 9.20
C CYS A 107 -14.20 23.04 9.53
N GLY A 108 -13.31 23.09 8.52
CA GLY A 108 -11.86 23.13 8.72
C GLY A 108 -11.21 21.82 9.18
N LYS A 109 -11.98 20.74 9.41
CA LYS A 109 -11.45 19.47 9.90
C LYS A 109 -10.43 18.86 8.92
N LEU A 110 -9.27 18.48 9.44
CA LEU A 110 -8.21 17.82 8.67
C LEU A 110 -8.45 16.32 8.59
N ILE A 111 -8.59 15.80 7.37
CA ILE A 111 -8.93 14.40 7.11
C ILE A 111 -7.83 13.71 6.31
N SER A 112 -7.54 12.46 6.70
CA SER A 112 -6.38 11.70 6.22
C SER A 112 -6.46 11.26 4.75
N THR A 113 -7.66 11.22 4.14
CA THR A 113 -7.83 10.85 2.73
C THR A 113 -8.91 11.68 2.05
N LYS A 114 -8.77 11.91 0.73
CA LYS A 114 -9.81 12.58 -0.07
C LYS A 114 -11.16 11.86 -0.03
N GLN A 115 -11.15 10.53 0.05
CA GLN A 115 -12.38 9.74 0.09
C GLN A 115 -13.11 9.90 1.42
N ALA A 116 -12.39 9.88 2.54
CA ALA A 116 -12.96 10.17 3.85
C ALA A 116 -13.45 11.62 3.93
N LEU A 117 -12.75 12.57 3.29
CA LEU A 117 -13.20 13.96 3.23
C LEU A 117 -14.55 14.08 2.51
N LYS A 118 -14.73 13.41 1.36
CA LYS A 118 -16.02 13.40 0.65
C LYS A 118 -17.16 12.91 1.54
N TYR A 119 -16.98 11.81 2.25
CA TYR A 119 -18.03 11.30 3.15
C TYR A 119 -18.29 12.23 4.33
N HIS A 120 -17.24 12.83 4.90
CA HIS A 120 -17.38 13.82 5.95
C HIS A 120 -18.12 15.08 5.47
N GLN A 121 -17.88 15.54 4.24
CA GLN A 121 -18.61 16.68 3.68
C GLN A 121 -20.11 16.42 3.54
N LEU A 122 -20.53 15.16 3.37
CA LEU A 122 -21.95 14.78 3.33
C LEU A 122 -22.61 14.74 4.72
N THR A 123 -21.84 14.90 5.80
CA THR A 123 -22.36 14.99 7.18
C THR A 123 -22.61 16.43 7.63
N HIS A 124 -22.32 17.40 6.76
CA HIS A 124 -22.77 18.79 6.87
C HIS A 124 -24.00 18.98 5.99
#